data_AF-A0A7V4U404-F1
#
_entry.id   AF-A0A7V4U404-F1
#
_cell.length_a   1.000
_cell.length_b   1.000
_cell.length_c   1.000
_cell.angle_alpha   90.00
_cell.angle_beta   90.00
_cell.angle_gamma   90.00
#
_symmetry.space_group_name_H-M   'P 1'
#
loop_
_entity.id
_entity.type
_entity.pdbx_description
1 polymer ?
#
loop_
_entity_poly.entity_id
_entity_poly.type
_entity_poly.pdbx_seq_one_letter_code
_entity_poly.pdbx_strand_id
1 'polypeptide(L)'
;MISDEEAAAIKKQLLEQIAKLPEEQVNGLKEKIENMSNEELEEFIKAGSREQECIFCSIAEGKTKSYNLYEDSDFIAVLEIMPASKGHVLIIPKQHINSLNELPEEKAEKMFSIALKIAKSEQELLKNKDYSIFIDPMQRVKHLALQIIPRYDKDGIVFEFRRKPVNEKELGEIQAALSEEIAKAMKNEKATAEKKKRQEEQSETESEAQKLMKHIKKRMP
;
A
#
# COMPACT_ATOMS: atom_id res chain seq x y z
N MET A 1 9.74 -21.56 14.82
CA MET A 1 9.35 -21.37 16.24
C MET A 1 10.59 -21.03 17.01
N ILE A 2 10.71 -19.76 17.36
CA ILE A 2 11.70 -19.27 18.32
C ILE A 2 11.48 -19.93 19.69
N SER A 3 12.56 -20.19 20.41
CA SER A 3 12.51 -20.71 21.78
C SER A 3 12.00 -19.66 22.77
N ASP A 4 11.52 -20.10 23.94
CA ASP A 4 11.05 -19.19 25.00
C ASP A 4 12.16 -18.22 25.49
N GLU A 5 13.40 -18.69 25.48
CA GLU A 5 14.57 -17.90 25.88
C GLU A 5 14.88 -16.80 24.84
N GLU A 6 14.80 -17.14 23.55
CA GLU A 6 14.92 -16.16 22.46
C GLU A 6 13.77 -15.16 22.49
N ALA A 7 12.53 -15.62 22.68
CA ALA A 7 11.34 -14.77 22.75
C ALA A 7 11.43 -13.76 23.92
N ALA A 8 11.91 -14.18 25.09
CA ALA A 8 12.12 -13.30 26.23
C ALA A 8 13.19 -12.23 25.95
N ALA A 9 14.28 -12.60 25.29
CA ALA A 9 15.34 -11.66 24.90
C ALA A 9 14.83 -10.62 23.89
N ILE A 10 14.06 -11.06 22.89
CA ILE A 10 13.46 -10.18 21.88
C ILE A 10 12.46 -9.21 22.53
N LYS A 11 11.55 -9.71 23.37
CA LYS A 11 10.58 -8.85 24.09
C LYS A 11 11.30 -7.77 24.90
N LYS A 12 12.35 -8.13 25.62
CA LYS A 12 13.19 -7.18 26.36
C LYS A 12 13.78 -6.10 25.44
N GLN A 13 14.34 -6.50 24.30
CA GLN A 13 14.90 -5.55 23.33
C GLN A 13 13.84 -4.61 22.73
N LEU A 14 12.64 -5.12 22.43
CA LEU A 14 11.52 -4.30 21.94
C LEU A 14 11.06 -3.29 23.00
N LEU A 15 10.97 -3.71 24.26
CA LEU A 15 10.64 -2.85 25.39
C LEU A 15 11.66 -1.71 25.57
N GLU A 16 12.94 -1.99 25.39
CA GLU A 16 14.01 -0.99 25.43
C GLU A 16 13.92 0.02 24.26
N GLN A 17 13.47 -0.43 23.08
CA GLN A 17 13.29 0.45 21.93
C GLN A 17 12.10 1.40 22.10
N ILE A 18 10.96 0.90 22.59
CA ILE A 18 9.77 1.75 22.79
C ILE A 18 9.94 2.73 23.95
N ALA A 19 10.84 2.46 24.91
CA ALA A 19 11.13 3.38 26.02
C ALA A 19 11.65 4.77 25.55
N LYS A 20 12.01 4.91 24.28
CA LYS A 20 12.41 6.18 23.65
C LYS A 20 11.24 6.99 23.07
N LEU A 21 10.02 6.44 23.07
CA LEU A 21 8.81 7.07 22.53
C LEU A 21 8.07 7.90 23.61
N PRO A 22 7.15 8.80 23.23
CA PRO A 22 6.31 9.54 24.18
C PRO A 22 5.46 8.60 25.06
N GLU A 23 5.32 8.90 26.36
CA GLU A 23 4.66 8.03 27.35
C GLU A 23 3.28 7.51 26.93
N GLU A 24 2.49 8.33 26.23
CA GLU A 24 1.16 7.98 25.74
C GLU A 24 1.17 6.80 24.74
N GLN A 25 2.26 6.64 23.98
CA GLN A 25 2.45 5.54 23.04
C GLN A 25 3.07 4.30 23.69
N VAL A 26 3.88 4.50 24.74
CA VAL A 26 4.62 3.42 25.41
C VAL A 26 3.68 2.47 26.13
N ASN A 27 2.67 2.96 26.85
CA ASN A 27 1.83 2.12 27.71
C ASN A 27 1.03 1.07 26.90
N GLY A 28 0.44 1.47 25.77
CA GLY A 28 -0.31 0.54 24.92
C GLY A 28 0.59 -0.45 24.16
N LEU A 29 1.80 -0.03 23.76
CA LEU A 29 2.76 -0.91 23.09
C LEU A 29 3.40 -1.92 24.05
N LYS A 30 3.65 -1.51 25.29
CA LYS A 30 4.26 -2.34 26.33
C LYS A 30 3.40 -3.57 26.65
N GLU A 31 2.13 -3.35 26.95
CA GLU A 31 1.18 -4.44 27.26
C GLU A 31 1.05 -5.42 26.09
N LYS A 32 1.08 -4.89 24.85
CA LYS A 32 1.02 -5.71 23.65
C LYS A 32 2.27 -6.60 23.49
N ILE A 33 3.47 -6.05 23.68
CA ILE A 33 4.74 -6.80 23.57
C ILE A 33 4.84 -7.90 24.63
N GLU A 34 4.42 -7.62 25.87
CA GLU A 34 4.47 -8.59 26.97
C GLU A 34 3.55 -9.79 26.68
N ASN A 35 2.37 -9.54 26.12
CA ASN A 35 1.34 -10.55 25.87
C ASN A 35 1.46 -11.31 24.53
N MET A 36 2.38 -10.94 23.63
CA MET A 36 2.57 -11.67 22.36
C MET A 36 3.00 -13.13 22.60
N SER A 37 2.38 -14.06 21.90
CA SER A 37 2.86 -15.45 21.78
C SER A 37 4.16 -15.52 20.99
N ASN A 38 4.88 -16.65 21.09
CA ASN A 38 6.12 -16.86 20.34
C ASN A 38 5.89 -16.84 18.81
N GLU A 39 4.72 -17.26 18.35
CA GLU A 39 4.33 -17.24 16.94
C GLU A 39 4.10 -15.80 16.46
N GLU A 40 3.33 -15.01 17.21
CA GLU A 40 3.12 -13.58 16.92
C GLU A 40 4.42 -12.78 16.98
N LEU A 41 5.31 -13.10 17.92
CA LEU A 41 6.62 -12.47 18.04
C LEU A 41 7.51 -12.82 16.84
N GLU A 42 7.51 -14.08 16.40
CA GLU A 42 8.24 -14.52 15.21
C GLU A 42 7.72 -13.84 13.93
N GLU A 43 6.40 -13.67 13.80
CA GLU A 43 5.78 -12.91 12.70
C GLU A 43 6.14 -11.43 12.76
N PHE A 44 6.09 -10.82 13.94
CA PHE A 44 6.42 -9.41 14.15
C PHE A 44 7.87 -9.10 13.77
N ILE A 45 8.82 -9.96 14.17
CA ILE A 45 10.23 -9.83 13.81
C ILE A 45 10.43 -10.01 12.30
N LYS A 46 9.78 -11.01 11.69
CA LYS A 46 9.86 -11.24 10.24
C LYS A 46 9.26 -10.08 9.44
N ALA A 47 8.22 -9.43 9.95
CA ALA A 47 7.64 -8.24 9.35
C ALA A 47 8.60 -7.04 9.46
N GLY A 48 9.12 -6.80 10.67
CA GLY A 48 10.06 -5.69 10.93
C GLY A 48 11.41 -5.83 10.23
N SER A 49 11.94 -7.05 10.10
CA SER A 49 13.21 -7.29 9.40
C SER A 49 13.08 -7.05 7.89
N ARG A 50 11.95 -7.42 7.28
CA ARG A 50 11.67 -7.13 5.87
C ARG A 50 11.53 -5.64 5.60
N GLU A 51 10.91 -4.89 6.52
CA GLU A 51 10.78 -3.44 6.41
C GLU A 51 12.14 -2.73 6.55
N GLN A 52 13.01 -3.19 7.46
CA GLN A 52 14.34 -2.64 7.67
C GLN A 52 15.32 -2.92 6.51
N GLU A 53 15.16 -4.04 5.81
CA GLU A 53 15.97 -4.40 4.63
C GLU A 53 15.36 -3.91 3.30
N CYS A 54 14.16 -3.34 3.33
CA CYS A 54 13.46 -2.90 2.12
C CYS A 54 13.96 -1.53 1.65
N ILE A 55 14.52 -1.49 0.44
CA ILE A 55 14.94 -0.25 -0.21
C ILE A 55 13.77 0.72 -0.45
N PHE A 56 12.57 0.21 -0.73
CA PHE A 56 11.39 1.05 -0.94
C PHE A 56 10.83 1.63 0.35
N CYS A 57 10.91 0.91 1.49
CA CYS A 57 10.65 1.49 2.80
C CYS A 57 11.67 2.59 3.10
N SER A 58 12.94 2.35 2.83
CA SER A 58 14.00 3.34 3.01
C SER A 58 13.80 4.60 2.15
N ILE A 59 13.26 4.45 0.93
CA ILE A 59 12.86 5.58 0.08
C ILE A 59 11.64 6.30 0.67
N ALA A 60 10.60 5.57 1.07
CA ALA A 60 9.38 6.12 1.66
C ALA A 60 9.62 6.88 2.97
N GLU A 61 10.61 6.47 3.76
CA GLU A 61 11.04 7.12 5.00
C GLU A 61 12.08 8.24 4.77
N GLY A 62 12.54 8.43 3.54
CA GLY A 62 13.57 9.43 3.21
C GLY A 62 14.99 9.07 3.70
N LYS A 63 15.23 7.81 4.08
CA LYS A 63 16.57 7.30 4.48
C LYS A 63 17.50 7.12 3.29
N THR A 64 16.95 6.88 2.10
CA THR A 64 17.71 6.75 0.84
C THR A 64 17.43 7.94 -0.08
N LYS A 65 18.49 8.49 -0.67
CA LYS A 65 18.37 9.55 -1.68
C LYS A 65 17.55 9.06 -2.87
N SER A 66 16.53 9.83 -3.21
CA SER A 66 15.63 9.59 -4.35
C SER A 66 15.26 10.92 -5.01
N TYR A 67 14.75 10.86 -6.24
CA TYR A 67 14.28 12.04 -6.96
C TYR A 67 12.75 12.07 -6.89
N ASN A 68 12.23 12.71 -5.85
CA ASN A 68 10.80 12.72 -5.54
C ASN A 68 10.04 13.63 -6.50
N LEU A 69 8.93 13.12 -7.03
CA LEU A 69 8.00 13.85 -7.89
C LEU A 69 6.70 14.19 -7.17
N TYR A 70 6.26 13.29 -6.28
CA TYR A 70 5.03 13.42 -5.52
C TYR A 70 5.15 12.67 -4.20
N GLU A 71 4.53 13.19 -3.15
CA GLU A 71 4.48 12.53 -1.85
C GLU A 71 3.21 12.94 -1.11
N ASP A 72 2.51 11.96 -0.52
CA ASP A 72 1.42 12.19 0.42
C ASP A 72 1.49 11.20 1.61
N SER A 73 0.39 11.06 2.36
CA SER A 73 0.30 10.14 3.50
C SER A 73 0.43 8.66 3.13
N ASP A 74 0.04 8.27 1.92
CA ASP A 74 -0.06 6.88 1.48
C ASP A 74 1.01 6.49 0.46
N PHE A 75 1.44 7.43 -0.38
CA PHE A 75 2.30 7.13 -1.53
C PHE A 75 3.47 8.12 -1.67
N ILE A 76 4.54 7.62 -2.27
CA ILE A 76 5.65 8.41 -2.80
C ILE A 76 5.88 8.00 -4.25
N ALA A 77 6.11 8.98 -5.13
CA ALA A 77 6.48 8.74 -6.52
C ALA A 77 7.89 9.29 -6.78
N VAL A 78 8.76 8.45 -7.34
CA VAL A 78 10.18 8.76 -7.55
C VAL A 78 10.63 8.36 -8.95
N LEU A 79 11.64 9.04 -9.48
CA LEU A 79 12.30 8.58 -10.72
C LEU A 79 13.11 7.31 -10.47
N GLU A 80 12.99 6.35 -11.38
CA GLU A 80 13.85 5.17 -11.43
C GLU A 80 15.29 5.60 -11.80
N ILE A 81 16.26 5.13 -11.01
CA ILE A 81 17.69 5.46 -11.18
C ILE A 81 18.34 4.65 -12.30
N MET A 82 17.76 3.49 -12.63
CA MET A 82 18.11 2.67 -13.79
C MET A 82 16.91 2.57 -14.75
N PRO A 83 16.54 3.69 -15.40
CA PRO A 83 15.26 3.77 -16.09
C PRO A 83 15.27 2.94 -17.38
N ALA A 84 14.14 2.30 -17.70
CA ALA A 84 13.96 1.63 -18.98
C ALA A 84 13.83 2.64 -20.15
N SER A 85 13.28 3.81 -19.86
CA SER A 85 13.22 4.97 -20.76
C SER A 85 13.20 6.27 -19.98
N LYS A 86 13.45 7.39 -20.68
CA LYS A 86 13.40 8.73 -20.07
C LYS A 86 12.01 9.00 -19.46
N GLY A 87 11.99 9.29 -18.16
CA GLY A 87 10.75 9.48 -17.39
C GLY A 87 10.20 8.20 -16.76
N HIS A 88 11.01 7.14 -16.60
CA HIS A 88 10.55 5.99 -15.83
C HIS A 88 10.32 6.39 -14.36
N VAL A 89 9.07 6.23 -13.90
CA VAL A 89 8.64 6.53 -12.53
C VAL A 89 8.17 5.28 -11.80
N LEU A 90 8.51 5.21 -10.51
CA LEU A 90 7.98 4.25 -9.55
C LEU A 90 6.99 4.95 -8.62
N ILE A 91 5.78 4.43 -8.48
CA ILE A 91 4.84 4.81 -7.41
C ILE A 91 4.83 3.71 -6.35
N ILE A 92 5.18 4.10 -5.14
CA ILE A 92 5.46 3.20 -4.02
C ILE A 92 4.49 3.55 -2.87
N PRO A 93 3.72 2.59 -2.34
CA PRO A 93 2.99 2.80 -1.10
C PRO A 93 4.00 2.97 0.04
N LYS A 94 3.79 3.96 0.90
CA LYS A 94 4.63 4.17 2.09
C LYS A 94 4.55 3.01 3.07
N GLN A 95 3.36 2.40 3.15
CA GLN A 95 3.18 1.14 3.86
C GLN A 95 3.84 0.00 3.08
N HIS A 96 4.55 -0.87 3.80
CA HIS A 96 5.08 -2.11 3.22
C HIS A 96 3.94 -3.05 2.82
N ILE A 97 3.74 -3.22 1.51
CA ILE A 97 2.72 -4.10 0.90
C ILE A 97 3.46 -5.00 -0.09
N ASN A 98 3.35 -6.33 0.02
CA ASN A 98 4.21 -7.21 -0.77
C ASN A 98 3.78 -7.31 -2.24
N SER A 99 2.47 -7.21 -2.49
CA SER A 99 1.90 -7.48 -3.81
C SER A 99 0.59 -6.72 -4.02
N LEU A 100 0.12 -6.67 -5.27
CA LEU A 100 -1.15 -6.04 -5.61
C LEU A 100 -2.34 -6.67 -4.87
N ASN A 101 -2.28 -7.97 -4.57
CA ASN A 101 -3.34 -8.71 -3.89
C ASN A 101 -3.57 -8.24 -2.44
N GLU A 102 -2.58 -7.57 -1.84
CA GLU A 102 -2.64 -7.03 -0.48
C GLU A 102 -2.99 -5.53 -0.46
N LEU A 103 -3.09 -4.88 -1.62
CA LEU A 103 -3.38 -3.47 -1.72
C LEU A 103 -4.89 -3.23 -1.51
N PRO A 104 -5.30 -2.42 -0.51
CA PRO A 104 -6.71 -2.04 -0.36
C PRO A 104 -7.22 -1.30 -1.60
N GLU A 105 -8.49 -1.53 -1.95
CA GLU A 105 -9.12 -0.97 -3.16
C GLU A 105 -9.03 0.56 -3.24
N GLU A 106 -9.36 1.27 -2.16
CA GLU A 106 -9.25 2.73 -2.08
C GLU A 106 -7.81 3.23 -2.35
N LYS A 107 -6.81 2.46 -1.90
CA LYS A 107 -5.39 2.75 -2.17
C LYS A 107 -5.03 2.44 -3.62
N ALA A 108 -5.59 1.38 -4.21
CA ALA A 108 -5.40 1.04 -5.63
C ALA A 108 -5.96 2.13 -6.55
N GLU A 109 -7.17 2.63 -6.28
CA GLU A 109 -7.78 3.75 -6.99
C GLU A 109 -6.90 5.00 -6.92
N LYS A 110 -6.45 5.34 -5.70
CA LYS A 110 -5.56 6.48 -5.46
C LYS A 110 -4.23 6.32 -6.21
N MET A 111 -3.61 5.13 -6.16
CA MET A 111 -2.35 4.83 -6.85
C MET A 111 -2.48 5.06 -8.37
N PHE A 112 -3.55 4.57 -9.00
CA PHE A 112 -3.80 4.79 -10.43
C PHE A 112 -4.18 6.24 -10.76
N SER A 113 -4.89 6.94 -9.87
CA SER A 113 -5.16 8.38 -10.02
C SER A 113 -3.86 9.20 -10.04
N ILE A 114 -2.90 8.88 -9.16
CA ILE A 114 -1.56 9.47 -9.15
C ILE A 114 -0.83 9.13 -10.46
N ALA A 115 -0.87 7.87 -10.90
CA ALA A 115 -0.25 7.42 -12.14
C ALA A 115 -0.74 8.20 -13.37
N LEU A 116 -2.04 8.42 -13.49
CA LEU A 116 -2.63 9.19 -14.59
C LEU A 116 -2.18 10.66 -14.58
N LYS A 117 -1.98 11.26 -13.41
CA LYS A 117 -1.50 12.65 -13.29
C LYS A 117 -0.03 12.77 -13.69
N ILE A 118 0.79 11.81 -13.28
CA ILE A 118 2.20 11.73 -13.69
C ILE A 118 2.29 11.55 -15.20
N ALA A 119 1.60 10.55 -15.76
CA ALA A 119 1.61 10.28 -17.20
C ALA A 119 1.20 11.51 -18.02
N LYS A 120 0.13 12.23 -17.63
CA LYS A 120 -0.26 13.47 -18.34
C LYS A 120 0.82 14.55 -18.27
N SER A 121 1.44 14.73 -17.11
CA SER A 121 2.50 15.72 -16.92
C SER A 121 3.75 15.38 -17.72
N GLU A 122 4.11 14.10 -17.78
CA GLU A 122 5.23 13.59 -18.57
C GLU A 122 4.97 13.70 -20.06
N GLN A 123 3.75 13.41 -20.52
CA GLN A 123 3.39 13.57 -21.92
C GLN A 123 3.56 15.02 -22.37
N GLU A 124 3.15 15.98 -21.54
CA GLU A 124 3.33 17.39 -21.85
C GLU A 124 4.79 17.83 -21.86
N LEU A 125 5.61 17.31 -20.93
CA LEU A 125 7.00 17.73 -20.77
C LEU A 125 7.97 17.01 -21.72
N LEU A 126 7.79 15.71 -21.90
CA LEU A 126 8.72 14.80 -22.55
C LEU A 126 8.29 14.40 -23.97
N LYS A 127 7.02 14.67 -24.33
CA LYS A 127 6.45 14.37 -25.65
C LYS A 127 6.62 12.90 -26.05
N ASN A 128 6.53 11.98 -25.07
CA ASN A 128 6.45 10.55 -25.34
C ASN A 128 5.14 10.19 -26.07
N LYS A 129 5.11 9.03 -26.70
CA LYS A 129 3.97 8.57 -27.51
C LYS A 129 2.88 7.91 -26.69
N ASP A 130 3.30 7.08 -25.75
CA ASP A 130 2.39 6.29 -24.92
C ASP A 130 3.10 5.86 -23.62
N TYR A 131 2.52 4.92 -22.89
CA TYR A 131 3.05 4.37 -21.64
C TYR A 131 2.98 2.85 -21.63
N SER A 132 3.94 2.23 -20.94
CA SER A 132 3.79 0.90 -20.38
C SER A 132 3.66 1.02 -18.88
N ILE A 133 2.59 0.45 -18.34
CA ILE A 133 2.32 0.42 -16.90
C ILE A 133 2.28 -1.03 -16.48
N PHE A 134 3.06 -1.40 -15.47
CA PHE A 134 3.00 -2.72 -14.90
C PHE A 134 3.41 -2.72 -13.43
N ILE A 135 2.98 -3.76 -12.75
CA ILE A 135 3.47 -4.13 -11.43
C ILE A 135 4.28 -5.38 -11.66
N ASP A 136 5.58 -5.32 -11.40
CA ASP A 136 6.43 -6.51 -11.52
C ASP A 136 6.08 -7.48 -10.36
N PRO A 137 5.55 -8.69 -10.62
CA PRO A 137 5.32 -9.68 -9.57
C PRO A 137 6.61 -10.41 -9.17
N MET A 138 7.68 -10.28 -9.97
CA MET A 138 8.99 -10.90 -9.77
C MET A 138 10.01 -9.92 -9.18
N GLN A 139 9.53 -8.95 -8.40
CA GLN A 139 10.41 -7.97 -7.80
C GLN A 139 11.52 -8.66 -6.99
N ARG A 140 12.77 -8.22 -7.19
CA ARG A 140 13.88 -8.56 -6.29
C ARG A 140 13.63 -8.04 -4.86
N VAL A 141 12.71 -7.08 -4.72
CA VAL A 141 12.31 -6.41 -3.49
C VAL A 141 10.84 -6.74 -3.23
N LYS A 142 10.50 -7.34 -2.09
CA LYS A 142 9.12 -7.69 -1.74
C LYS A 142 8.33 -6.47 -1.28
N HIS A 143 8.19 -5.46 -2.13
CA HIS A 143 7.41 -4.25 -1.85
C HIS A 143 6.80 -3.75 -3.15
N LEU A 144 5.49 -3.53 -3.13
CA LEU A 144 4.70 -3.15 -4.28
C LEU A 144 5.22 -1.84 -4.90
N ALA A 145 5.51 -1.84 -6.18
CA ALA A 145 5.77 -0.62 -6.93
C ALA A 145 5.05 -0.68 -8.27
N LEU A 146 4.24 0.33 -8.57
CA LEU A 146 3.66 0.55 -9.89
C LEU A 146 4.68 1.28 -10.76
N GLN A 147 5.10 0.65 -11.84
CA GLN A 147 6.03 1.25 -12.80
C GLN A 147 5.27 1.96 -13.91
N ILE A 148 5.68 3.19 -14.22
CA ILE A 148 5.16 3.99 -15.33
C ILE A 148 6.33 4.29 -16.26
N ILE A 149 6.28 3.74 -17.46
CA ILE A 149 7.38 3.82 -18.42
C ILE A 149 6.90 4.53 -19.68
N PRO A 150 7.30 5.79 -19.90
CA PRO A 150 7.02 6.49 -21.15
C PRO A 150 7.59 5.73 -22.36
N ARG A 151 6.80 5.58 -23.41
CA ARG A 151 7.18 4.90 -24.66
C ARG A 151 7.52 5.91 -25.74
N TYR A 152 8.62 5.65 -26.44
CA TYR A 152 9.12 6.50 -27.52
C TYR A 152 9.29 5.69 -28.80
N ASP A 153 9.47 6.39 -29.93
CA ASP A 153 9.83 5.72 -31.17
C ASP A 153 11.15 4.98 -31.02
N LYS A 154 11.13 3.69 -31.35
CA LYS A 154 12.31 2.82 -31.35
C LYS A 154 13.02 2.80 -29.99
N ASP A 155 12.26 2.84 -28.89
CA ASP A 155 12.80 2.80 -27.52
C ASP A 155 13.48 1.47 -27.14
N GLY A 156 13.30 0.42 -27.93
CA GLY A 156 13.93 -0.88 -27.71
C GLY A 156 13.35 -1.67 -26.53
N ILE A 157 12.26 -1.19 -25.90
CA ILE A 157 11.60 -1.89 -24.81
C ILE A 157 10.72 -3.01 -25.38
N VAL A 158 11.01 -4.25 -24.99
CA VAL A 158 10.32 -5.45 -25.47
C VAL A 158 9.71 -6.20 -24.29
N PHE A 159 8.40 -6.51 -24.40
CA PHE A 159 7.73 -7.47 -23.52
C PHE A 159 7.50 -8.76 -24.29
N GLU A 160 8.22 -9.83 -23.91
CA GLU A 160 8.06 -11.14 -24.55
C GLU A 160 7.03 -11.98 -23.80
N PHE A 161 5.86 -12.20 -24.43
CA PHE A 161 4.83 -13.08 -23.91
C PHE A 161 4.75 -14.37 -24.73
N ARG A 162 5.09 -15.50 -24.13
CA ARG A 162 4.93 -16.82 -24.75
C ARG A 162 3.47 -17.26 -24.68
N ARG A 163 2.72 -16.99 -25.75
CA ARG A 163 1.32 -17.41 -25.89
C ARG A 163 1.23 -18.93 -26.00
N LYS A 164 0.27 -19.52 -25.29
CA LYS A 164 -0.06 -20.95 -25.37
C LYS A 164 -1.45 -21.11 -26.01
N PRO A 165 -1.67 -22.10 -26.89
CA PRO A 165 -3.01 -22.40 -27.37
C PRO A 165 -3.88 -22.85 -26.21
N VAL A 166 -5.13 -22.42 -26.21
CA VAL A 166 -6.17 -22.75 -25.23
C VAL A 166 -7.44 -23.09 -26.00
N ASN A 167 -8.20 -24.07 -25.53
CA ASN A 167 -9.43 -24.50 -26.21
C ASN A 167 -10.67 -23.75 -25.69
N GLU A 168 -11.73 -23.71 -26.50
CA GLU A 168 -12.95 -22.95 -26.20
C GLU A 168 -13.68 -23.46 -24.93
N LYS A 169 -13.65 -24.77 -24.68
CA LYS A 169 -14.24 -25.35 -23.47
C LYS A 169 -13.55 -24.82 -22.20
N GLU A 170 -12.22 -24.82 -22.19
CA GLU A 170 -11.41 -24.28 -21.09
C GLU A 170 -11.66 -22.78 -20.87
N LEU A 171 -11.77 -22.00 -21.95
CA LEU A 171 -12.17 -20.58 -21.85
C LEU A 171 -13.55 -20.40 -21.22
N GLY A 172 -14.53 -21.22 -21.63
CA GLY A 172 -15.89 -21.17 -21.09
C GLY A 172 -15.94 -21.51 -19.60
N GLU A 173 -15.19 -22.52 -19.17
CA GLU A 173 -15.08 -22.92 -17.76
C GLU A 173 -14.45 -21.80 -16.90
N ILE A 174 -13.35 -21.21 -17.38
CA ILE A 174 -12.68 -20.11 -16.70
C ILE A 174 -13.58 -18.86 -16.64
N GLN A 175 -14.23 -18.51 -17.75
CA GLN A 175 -15.13 -17.36 -17.82
C GLN A 175 -16.26 -17.49 -16.79
N ALA A 176 -16.91 -18.67 -16.71
CA ALA A 176 -18.01 -18.89 -15.78
C ALA A 176 -17.55 -18.72 -14.32
N ALA A 177 -16.45 -19.37 -13.96
CA ALA A 177 -15.89 -19.30 -12.61
C ALA A 177 -15.47 -17.86 -12.22
N LEU A 178 -14.73 -17.17 -13.10
CA LEU A 178 -14.27 -15.81 -12.84
C LEU A 178 -15.43 -14.81 -12.77
N SER A 179 -16.42 -14.93 -13.65
CA SER A 179 -17.57 -14.02 -13.65
C SER A 179 -18.39 -14.14 -12.36
N GLU A 180 -18.52 -15.35 -11.82
CA GLU A 180 -19.19 -15.58 -10.55
C GLU A 180 -18.44 -14.94 -9.38
N GLU A 181 -17.11 -15.16 -9.29
CA GLU A 181 -16.28 -14.59 -8.23
C GLU A 181 -16.22 -13.05 -8.30
N ILE A 182 -16.09 -12.48 -9.50
CA ILE A 182 -16.15 -11.02 -9.69
C ILE A 182 -17.51 -10.48 -9.24
N ALA A 183 -18.61 -11.14 -9.60
CA ALA A 183 -19.94 -10.70 -9.19
C ALA A 183 -20.13 -10.75 -7.67
N LYS A 184 -19.54 -11.73 -6.97
CA LYS A 184 -19.51 -11.78 -5.50
C LYS A 184 -18.71 -10.62 -4.92
N ALA A 185 -17.50 -10.39 -5.43
CA ALA A 185 -16.63 -9.29 -4.98
C ALA A 185 -17.31 -7.92 -5.13
N MET A 186 -17.87 -7.63 -6.30
CA MET A 186 -18.57 -6.37 -6.59
C MET A 186 -19.82 -6.14 -5.72
N LYS A 187 -20.51 -7.21 -5.28
CA LYS A 187 -21.64 -7.10 -4.34
C LYS A 187 -21.16 -6.79 -2.93
N ASN A 188 -20.08 -7.44 -2.49
CA ASN A 188 -19.48 -7.20 -1.18
C ASN A 188 -18.95 -5.77 -1.07
N GLU A 189 -18.37 -5.23 -2.13
CA GLU A 189 -17.90 -3.85 -2.23
C GLU A 189 -19.05 -2.85 -2.04
N LYS A 190 -20.17 -3.01 -2.75
CA LYS A 190 -21.37 -2.17 -2.57
C LYS A 190 -21.90 -2.21 -1.14
N ALA A 191 -21.98 -3.40 -0.55
CA ALA A 191 -22.42 -3.57 0.84
C ALA A 191 -21.46 -2.89 1.84
N THR A 192 -20.16 -2.90 1.54
CA THR A 192 -19.11 -2.29 2.37
C THR A 192 -19.13 -0.76 2.24
N ALA A 193 -19.26 -0.24 1.03
CA ALA A 193 -19.40 1.19 0.74
C ALA A 193 -20.67 1.78 1.38
N GLU A 194 -21.81 1.08 1.31
CA GLU A 194 -23.04 1.50 1.99
C GLU A 194 -22.90 1.51 3.52
N LYS A 195 -22.19 0.54 4.08
CA LYS A 195 -21.91 0.47 5.52
C LYS A 195 -20.97 1.59 5.97
N LYS A 196 -19.92 1.88 5.20
CA LYS A 196 -18.96 2.96 5.48
C LYS A 196 -19.65 4.33 5.41
N LYS A 197 -20.49 4.56 4.39
CA LYS A 197 -21.30 5.78 4.26
C LYS A 197 -22.24 5.98 5.46
N ARG A 198 -22.93 4.91 5.91
CA ARG A 198 -23.77 4.98 7.12
C ARG A 198 -22.98 5.30 8.39
N GLN A 199 -21.76 4.78 8.52
CA GLN A 199 -20.88 5.06 9.66
C GLN A 199 -20.34 6.49 9.64
N GLU A 200 -19.99 7.02 8.47
CA GLU A 200 -19.57 8.41 8.30
C GLU A 200 -20.72 9.37 8.63
N GLU A 201 -21.92 9.13 8.09
CA GLU A 201 -23.13 9.91 8.39
C GLU A 201 -23.48 9.89 9.89
N GLN A 202 -23.33 8.73 10.56
CA GLN A 202 -23.51 8.61 12.01
C GLN A 202 -22.45 9.38 12.82
N SER A 203 -21.18 9.32 12.39
CA SER A 203 -20.10 10.05 13.08
C SER A 203 -20.24 11.57 12.94
N GLU A 204 -20.72 12.05 11.79
CA GLU A 204 -21.01 13.46 11.56
C GLU A 204 -22.19 13.92 12.42
N THR A 205 -23.28 13.15 12.48
CA THR A 205 -24.43 13.48 13.34
C THR A 205 -24.06 13.48 14.83
N GLU A 206 -23.24 12.53 15.29
CA GLU A 206 -22.73 12.52 16.67
C GLU A 206 -21.82 13.73 16.97
N SER A 207 -20.96 14.10 16.03
CA SER A 207 -20.10 15.29 16.12
C SER A 207 -20.91 16.59 16.20
N GLU A 208 -21.96 16.72 15.39
CA GLU A 208 -22.88 17.86 15.44
C GLU A 208 -23.68 17.91 16.74
N ALA A 209 -24.21 16.77 17.20
CA ALA A 209 -24.93 16.67 18.47
C ALA A 209 -24.03 17.07 19.66
N GLN A 210 -22.76 16.63 19.67
CA GLN A 210 -21.79 17.02 20.70
C GLN A 210 -21.48 18.53 20.67
N LYS A 211 -21.34 19.13 19.48
CA LYS A 211 -21.15 20.59 19.33
C LYS A 211 -22.37 21.34 19.87
N LEU A 212 -23.58 20.89 19.58
CA LEU A 212 -24.83 21.49 20.04
C LEU A 212 -24.97 21.38 21.57
N MET A 213 -24.71 20.21 22.15
CA MET A 213 -24.74 20.01 23.61
C MET A 213 -23.71 20.88 24.34
N LYS A 214 -22.50 21.06 23.78
CA LYS A 214 -21.50 22.02 24.30
C LYS A 214 -22.02 23.46 24.27
N HIS A 215 -22.75 23.83 23.23
CA HIS A 215 -23.32 25.18 23.09
C HIS A 215 -24.46 25.43 24.10
N ILE A 216 -25.33 24.43 24.33
CA ILE A 216 -26.40 24.49 25.31
C ILE A 216 -25.85 24.57 26.74
N LYS A 217 -24.86 23.74 27.09
CA LYS A 217 -24.21 23.78 28.42
C LYS A 217 -23.58 25.13 28.75
N LYS A 218 -23.09 25.88 27.75
CA LYS A 218 -22.54 27.24 27.95
C LYS A 218 -23.59 28.32 28.21
N ARG A 219 -24.87 28.04 27.98
CA ARG A 219 -25.99 28.99 28.13
C ARG A 219 -26.96 28.62 29.26
N MET A 220 -26.70 27.52 29.97
CA MET A 220 -27.43 27.21 31.19
C MET A 220 -26.94 28.14 32.32
N PRO A 221 -27.86 28.74 33.10
CA PRO A 221 -27.54 29.62 34.21
C PRO A 221 -26.86 28.88 35.37
#